data_AF-A0A1H0QKK7-F1
#
_entry.id   AF-A0A1H0QKK7-F1
#
_cell.length_a   1.000
_cell.length_b   1.000
_cell.length_c   1.000
_cell.angle_alpha   90.00
_cell.angle_beta   90.00
_cell.angle_gamma   90.00
#
_symmetry.space_group_name_H-M   'P 1'
#
loop_
_entity.id
_entity.type
_entity.pdbx_description
1 polymer ?
#
loop_
_entity_poly.entity_id
_entity_poly.type
_entity_poly.pdbx_seq_one_letter_code
_entity_poly.pdbx_strand_id
1 'polypeptide(L)'
;MSPAAATTIAQSPTAGPARGPAGVVPVLAARSIVKRYGKVTAVRESDFDLFPGEVLAVVGDNGAGKSSIIKAMTGAVLPDSGHVYLDGEEIRFSSPNEARKRGIETVYQTLAVAPALDIATNLFLGREIRRGGVLGKMRFLDKKAMRDEAKAQLDSLGIATVQDITVPVENLSGGQRQAVAVARAAMFGTKLVILDEPTAALGVKETANVLDLIKRISARGLPVILISHDMPAIFEVADRIHVHRLGRRVGVVDPKEITMSDAVAFITGALEIPQEGQVAQHYHEHTKGEISN
;
A
#
# COMPACT_ATOMS: atom_id res chain seq x y z
N MET A 1 -24.45 -7.26 -54.97
CA MET A 1 -24.21 -7.61 -53.56
C MET A 1 -23.11 -6.67 -53.05
N SER A 2 -23.48 -5.61 -52.33
CA SER A 2 -22.53 -4.66 -51.73
C SER A 2 -22.05 -5.16 -50.37
N PRO A 3 -20.77 -4.99 -49.98
CA PRO A 3 -20.34 -5.23 -48.62
C PRO A 3 -20.67 -4.00 -47.75
N ALA A 4 -21.26 -4.27 -46.59
CA ALA A 4 -21.56 -3.27 -45.58
C ALA A 4 -20.26 -2.77 -44.92
N ALA A 5 -20.11 -1.44 -44.84
CA ALA A 5 -19.03 -0.79 -44.12
C ALA A 5 -19.17 -1.05 -42.61
N ALA A 6 -18.13 -1.62 -42.01
CA ALA A 6 -18.01 -1.71 -40.56
C ALA A 6 -17.72 -0.31 -40.03
N THR A 7 -18.68 0.28 -39.31
CA THR A 7 -18.49 1.51 -38.54
C THR A 7 -17.52 1.22 -37.40
N THR A 8 -16.26 1.59 -37.57
CA THR A 8 -15.27 1.65 -36.50
C THR A 8 -15.72 2.71 -35.50
N ILE A 9 -16.22 2.27 -34.34
CA ILE A 9 -16.45 3.13 -33.18
C ILE A 9 -15.06 3.52 -32.68
N ALA A 10 -14.64 4.75 -32.95
CA ALA A 10 -13.45 5.33 -32.38
C ALA A 10 -13.60 5.36 -30.85
N GLN A 11 -12.74 4.63 -30.14
CA GLN A 11 -12.61 4.75 -28.70
C GLN A 11 -12.08 6.15 -28.40
N SER A 12 -12.85 6.93 -27.64
CA SER A 12 -12.39 8.21 -27.09
C SER A 12 -11.11 7.98 -26.27
N PRO A 13 -10.14 8.90 -26.30
CA PRO A 13 -8.92 8.75 -25.51
C PRO A 13 -9.29 8.71 -24.03
N THR A 14 -9.03 7.58 -23.37
CA THR A 14 -9.12 7.44 -21.93
C THR A 14 -8.24 8.51 -21.29
N ALA A 15 -8.81 9.38 -20.46
CA ALA A 15 -8.06 10.39 -19.74
C ALA A 15 -6.95 9.71 -18.93
N GLY A 16 -5.68 9.96 -19.29
CA GLY A 16 -4.52 9.49 -18.54
C GLY A 16 -4.55 10.00 -17.10
N PRO A 17 -3.66 9.48 -16.22
CA PRO A 17 -3.65 9.90 -14.83
C PRO A 17 -3.47 11.42 -14.73
N ALA A 18 -4.43 12.08 -14.07
CA ALA A 18 -4.31 13.49 -13.72
C ALA A 18 -2.97 13.74 -13.00
N ARG A 19 -2.25 14.79 -13.41
CA ARG A 19 -1.04 15.21 -12.71
C ARG A 19 -1.42 15.69 -11.32
N GLY A 20 -0.67 15.25 -10.32
CA GLY A 20 -0.88 15.64 -8.93
C GLY A 20 -0.45 17.08 -8.61
N PRO A 21 -0.37 17.42 -7.32
CA PRO A 21 0.18 18.71 -6.88
C PRO A 21 1.54 18.95 -7.56
N ALA A 22 1.74 20.18 -8.06
CA ALA A 22 2.96 20.60 -8.77
C ALA A 22 3.31 19.85 -10.08
N GLY A 23 2.38 19.09 -10.67
CA GLY A 23 2.61 18.45 -11.97
C GLY A 23 3.30 17.08 -11.90
N VAL A 24 3.46 16.51 -10.71
CA VAL A 24 4.11 15.21 -10.47
C VAL A 24 3.20 14.07 -10.97
N VAL A 25 3.79 13.10 -11.66
CA VAL A 25 3.10 11.88 -12.11
C VAL A 25 3.01 10.90 -10.94
N PRO A 26 1.81 10.36 -10.62
CA PRO A 26 1.68 9.30 -9.62
C PRO A 26 2.47 8.05 -10.03
N VAL A 27 3.15 7.43 -9.06
CA VAL A 27 3.77 6.11 -9.25
C VAL A 27 2.72 5.04 -9.48
N LEU A 28 1.61 5.10 -8.72
CA LEU A 28 0.44 4.25 -8.92
C LEU A 28 -0.79 5.13 -8.97
N ALA A 29 -1.58 4.98 -10.02
CA ALA A 29 -2.88 5.64 -10.15
C ALA A 29 -3.95 4.61 -10.47
N ALA A 30 -5.15 4.82 -9.95
CA ALA A 30 -6.33 4.08 -10.34
C ALA A 30 -7.45 5.05 -10.68
N ARG A 31 -8.22 4.76 -11.73
CA ARG A 31 -9.31 5.61 -12.21
C ARG A 31 -10.59 4.82 -12.36
N SER A 32 -11.63 5.30 -11.70
CA SER A 32 -12.99 4.76 -11.74
C SER A 32 -13.07 3.25 -11.49
N ILE A 33 -12.28 2.76 -10.53
CA ILE A 33 -12.25 1.33 -10.21
C ILE A 33 -13.61 0.90 -9.68
N VAL A 34 -14.18 -0.15 -10.28
CA VAL A 34 -15.38 -0.82 -9.79
C VAL A 34 -15.04 -2.27 -9.49
N LYS A 35 -15.48 -2.76 -8.33
CA LYS A 35 -15.41 -4.18 -7.98
C LYS A 35 -16.70 -4.66 -7.34
N ARG A 36 -17.29 -5.70 -7.92
CA ARG A 36 -18.51 -6.38 -7.48
C ARG A 36 -18.21 -7.82 -7.07
N TYR A 37 -18.89 -8.27 -6.01
CA TYR A 37 -18.93 -9.65 -5.54
C TYR A 37 -20.39 -10.08 -5.46
N GLY A 38 -20.86 -10.78 -6.48
CA GLY A 38 -22.29 -11.10 -6.63
C GLY A 38 -23.14 -9.84 -6.63
N LYS A 39 -24.02 -9.70 -5.63
CA LYS A 39 -24.92 -8.53 -5.48
C LYS A 39 -24.27 -7.33 -4.76
N VAL A 40 -23.10 -7.52 -4.16
CA VAL A 40 -22.42 -6.48 -3.36
C VAL A 40 -21.41 -5.74 -4.24
N THR A 41 -21.54 -4.42 -4.33
CA THR A 41 -20.51 -3.58 -4.96
C THR A 41 -19.56 -3.07 -3.87
N ALA A 42 -18.37 -3.68 -3.79
CA ALA A 42 -17.36 -3.39 -2.78
C ALA A 42 -16.52 -2.15 -3.10
N VAL A 43 -16.29 -1.85 -4.37
CA VAL A 43 -15.66 -0.60 -4.84
C VAL A 43 -16.54 0.02 -5.93
N ARG A 44 -16.83 1.32 -5.80
CA ARG A 44 -17.81 2.07 -6.58
C ARG A 44 -17.12 3.29 -7.20
N GLU A 45 -16.50 3.13 -8.38
CA GLU A 45 -15.86 4.22 -9.13
C GLU A 45 -14.86 4.99 -8.27
N SER A 46 -13.94 4.27 -7.64
CA SER A 46 -12.96 4.87 -6.74
C SER A 46 -11.69 5.23 -7.51
N ASP A 47 -11.21 6.46 -7.30
CA ASP A 47 -9.96 6.96 -7.84
C ASP A 47 -8.86 6.88 -6.77
N PHE A 48 -7.63 6.64 -7.18
CA PHE A 48 -6.50 6.45 -6.28
C PHE A 48 -5.24 7.07 -6.87
N ASP A 49 -4.41 7.71 -6.04
CA ASP A 49 -3.16 8.35 -6.47
C ASP A 49 -2.11 8.22 -5.39
N LEU A 50 -1.02 7.52 -5.72
CA LEU A 50 0.19 7.39 -4.92
C LEU A 50 1.36 8.08 -5.60
N PHE A 51 1.99 9.04 -4.95
CA PHE A 51 3.14 9.81 -5.42
C PHE A 51 4.49 9.22 -4.97
N PRO A 52 5.59 9.59 -5.64
CA PRO A 52 6.93 9.17 -5.25
C PRO A 52 7.28 9.53 -3.80
N GLY A 53 7.84 8.58 -3.04
CA GLY A 53 8.34 8.82 -1.67
C GLY A 53 7.29 9.26 -0.64
N GLU A 54 5.99 9.09 -0.91
CA GLU A 54 4.93 9.41 0.07
C GLU A 54 4.45 8.15 0.81
N VAL A 55 3.99 8.36 2.05
CA VAL A 55 3.16 7.41 2.78
C VAL A 55 1.69 7.83 2.64
N LEU A 56 0.94 7.10 1.83
CA LEU A 56 -0.50 7.29 1.69
C LEU A 56 -1.24 6.32 2.62
N ALA A 57 -1.91 6.87 3.63
CA ALA A 57 -2.79 6.09 4.48
C ALA A 57 -4.17 5.91 3.82
N VAL A 58 -4.74 4.70 3.92
CA VAL A 58 -6.09 4.39 3.44
C VAL A 58 -6.95 4.01 4.65
N VAL A 59 -7.91 4.87 4.97
CA VAL A 59 -8.75 4.76 6.16
C VAL A 59 -10.22 4.62 5.78
N GLY A 60 -11.03 4.13 6.70
CA GLY A 60 -12.44 3.87 6.45
C GLY A 60 -12.99 2.80 7.38
N ASP A 61 -14.30 2.68 7.45
CA ASP A 61 -14.95 1.64 8.26
C ASP A 61 -14.70 0.23 7.67
N ASN A 62 -15.03 -0.80 8.45
CA ASN A 62 -15.09 -2.17 8.00
C ASN A 62 -16.12 -2.30 6.86
N GLY A 63 -15.71 -2.97 5.78
CA GLY A 63 -16.55 -3.07 4.58
C GLY A 63 -16.55 -1.83 3.69
N ALA A 64 -15.80 -0.77 4.02
CA ALA A 64 -15.69 0.41 3.16
C ALA A 64 -15.01 0.16 1.79
N GLY A 65 -14.45 -1.02 1.55
CA GLY A 65 -13.85 -1.41 0.27
C GLY A 65 -12.32 -1.30 0.19
N LYS A 66 -11.63 -0.95 1.28
CA LYS A 66 -10.16 -0.74 1.34
C LYS A 66 -9.35 -1.93 0.80
N SER A 67 -9.55 -3.12 1.36
CA SER A 67 -8.83 -4.31 0.88
C SER A 67 -9.26 -4.73 -0.54
N SER A 68 -10.47 -4.37 -0.98
CA SER A 68 -10.94 -4.70 -2.34
C SER A 68 -10.27 -3.84 -3.41
N ILE A 69 -10.11 -2.53 -3.17
CA ILE A 69 -9.39 -1.65 -4.11
C ILE A 69 -7.91 -2.04 -4.18
N ILE A 70 -7.31 -2.41 -3.05
CA ILE A 70 -5.92 -2.85 -2.98
C ILE A 70 -5.71 -4.15 -3.75
N LYS A 71 -6.57 -5.16 -3.52
CA LYS A 71 -6.53 -6.40 -4.29
C LYS A 71 -6.74 -6.18 -5.79
N ALA A 72 -7.52 -5.17 -6.18
CA ALA A 72 -7.73 -4.82 -7.58
C ALA A 72 -6.46 -4.21 -8.19
N MET A 73 -5.78 -3.31 -7.47
CA MET A 73 -4.55 -2.68 -7.93
C MET A 73 -3.34 -3.64 -7.96
N THR A 74 -3.36 -4.69 -7.13
CA THR A 74 -2.28 -5.70 -7.09
C THR A 74 -2.56 -6.95 -7.93
N GLY A 75 -3.70 -7.04 -8.61
CA GLY A 75 -4.07 -8.21 -9.41
C GLY A 75 -4.48 -9.45 -8.60
N ALA A 76 -4.72 -9.30 -7.28
CA ALA A 76 -5.32 -10.37 -6.47
C ALA A 76 -6.80 -10.58 -6.82
N VAL A 77 -7.48 -9.54 -7.32
CA VAL A 77 -8.79 -9.63 -7.97
C VAL A 77 -8.78 -8.78 -9.23
N LEU A 78 -9.54 -9.18 -10.23
CA LEU A 78 -9.74 -8.34 -11.42
C LEU A 78 -10.85 -7.32 -11.16
N PRO A 79 -10.62 -6.01 -11.37
CA PRO A 79 -11.70 -5.03 -11.35
C PRO A 79 -12.72 -5.32 -12.46
N ASP A 80 -13.98 -4.98 -12.21
CA ASP A 80 -15.07 -5.13 -13.19
C ASP A 80 -15.06 -3.97 -14.20
N SER A 81 -14.58 -2.80 -13.80
CA SER A 81 -14.28 -1.67 -14.68
C SER A 81 -13.24 -0.74 -14.06
N GLY A 82 -12.76 0.23 -14.85
CA GLY A 82 -11.74 1.20 -14.47
C GLY A 82 -10.34 0.77 -14.91
N HIS A 83 -9.37 1.65 -14.66
CA HIS A 83 -7.99 1.52 -15.15
C HIS A 83 -6.99 1.69 -14.01
N VAL A 84 -5.90 0.92 -14.05
CA VAL A 84 -4.78 1.07 -13.14
C VAL A 84 -3.56 1.47 -13.96
N TYR A 85 -2.77 2.39 -13.46
CA TYR A 85 -1.58 2.91 -14.10
C TYR A 85 -0.39 2.79 -13.15
N LEU A 86 0.76 2.37 -13.68
CA LEU A 86 2.03 2.36 -12.98
C LEU A 86 3.02 3.21 -13.77
N ASP A 87 3.56 4.26 -13.15
CA ASP A 87 4.40 5.27 -13.80
C ASP A 87 3.77 5.86 -15.08
N GLY A 88 2.44 6.00 -15.09
CA GLY A 88 1.67 6.47 -16.25
C GLY A 88 1.38 5.43 -17.34
N GLU A 89 1.96 4.23 -17.28
CA GLU A 89 1.63 3.11 -18.18
C GLU A 89 0.36 2.42 -17.65
N GLU A 90 -0.67 2.28 -18.48
CA GLU A 90 -1.83 1.47 -18.12
C GLU A 90 -1.42 0.00 -17.97
N ILE A 91 -1.76 -0.58 -16.83
CA ILE A 91 -1.41 -1.94 -16.46
C ILE A 91 -2.66 -2.73 -16.08
N ARG A 92 -2.60 -4.03 -16.35
CA ARG A 92 -3.59 -4.99 -15.88
C ARG A 92 -2.89 -6.24 -15.40
N PHE A 93 -2.94 -6.49 -14.10
CA PHE A 93 -2.39 -7.69 -13.51
C PHE A 93 -3.43 -8.80 -13.46
N SER A 94 -3.04 -10.00 -13.89
CA SER A 94 -3.85 -11.22 -13.78
C SER A 94 -3.53 -12.01 -12.50
N SER A 95 -2.44 -11.64 -11.80
CA SER A 95 -2.08 -12.23 -10.51
C SER A 95 -1.18 -11.30 -9.68
N PRO A 96 -1.12 -11.49 -8.34
CA PRO A 96 -0.17 -10.77 -7.47
C PRO A 96 1.30 -10.98 -7.85
N ASN A 97 1.62 -12.12 -8.47
CA ASN A 97 2.99 -12.40 -8.94
C ASN A 97 3.41 -11.49 -10.10
N GLU A 98 2.48 -11.00 -10.92
CA GLU A 98 2.79 -10.02 -11.98
C GLU A 98 3.06 -8.64 -11.39
N ALA A 99 2.24 -8.20 -10.44
CA ALA A 99 2.48 -6.95 -9.70
C ALA A 99 3.85 -6.97 -9.02
N ARG A 100 4.18 -8.08 -8.37
CA ARG A 100 5.49 -8.35 -7.78
C ARG A 100 6.65 -8.20 -8.77
N LYS A 101 6.55 -8.81 -9.96
CA LYS A 101 7.60 -8.70 -11.00
C LYS A 101 7.78 -7.27 -11.51
N ARG A 102 6.75 -6.43 -11.36
CA ARG A 102 6.79 -5.00 -11.69
C ARG A 102 7.22 -4.14 -10.50
N GLY A 103 7.62 -4.73 -9.37
CA GLY A 103 8.17 -4.01 -8.22
C GLY A 103 7.15 -3.59 -7.15
N ILE A 104 5.93 -4.14 -7.20
CA ILE A 104 4.88 -3.88 -6.21
C ILE A 104 4.88 -5.02 -5.18
N GLU A 105 5.27 -4.71 -3.95
CA GLU A 105 5.18 -5.66 -2.82
C GLU A 105 3.95 -5.39 -1.96
N THR A 106 3.37 -6.46 -1.41
CA THR A 106 2.20 -6.35 -0.53
C THR A 106 2.35 -7.27 0.67
N VAL A 107 2.21 -6.70 1.85
CA VAL A 107 2.05 -7.43 3.12
C VAL A 107 0.57 -7.39 3.47
N TYR A 108 -0.10 -8.52 3.32
CA TYR A 108 -1.50 -8.67 3.72
C TYR A 108 -1.62 -8.89 5.23
N GLN A 109 -2.82 -8.65 5.77
CA GLN A 109 -3.15 -8.82 7.19
C GLN A 109 -2.69 -10.17 7.77
N THR A 110 -2.87 -11.27 7.02
CA THR A 110 -2.24 -12.55 7.37
C THR A 110 -0.82 -12.59 6.84
N LEU A 111 0.14 -12.55 7.76
CA LEU A 111 1.56 -12.61 7.43
C LEU A 111 1.89 -13.90 6.69
N ALA A 112 2.29 -13.76 5.42
CA ALA A 112 2.79 -14.86 4.61
C ALA A 112 4.24 -15.18 4.96
N VAL A 113 4.49 -15.64 6.20
CA VAL A 113 5.80 -16.12 6.67
C VAL A 113 5.74 -17.63 6.91
N ALA A 114 6.83 -18.33 6.64
CA ALA A 114 6.98 -19.76 6.90
C ALA A 114 7.56 -19.97 8.32
N PRO A 115 6.77 -20.43 9.31
CA PRO A 115 7.16 -20.39 10.71
C PRO A 115 8.41 -21.23 11.03
N ALA A 116 8.52 -22.40 10.40
CA ALA A 116 9.63 -23.34 10.60
C ALA A 116 10.93 -22.96 9.87
N LEU A 117 10.92 -21.93 9.02
CA LEU A 117 12.11 -21.49 8.28
C LEU A 117 12.80 -20.34 9.02
N ASP A 118 14.12 -20.26 8.85
CA ASP A 118 14.91 -19.15 9.39
C ASP A 118 14.53 -17.80 8.74
N ILE A 119 14.92 -16.70 9.38
CA ILE A 119 14.57 -15.34 8.94
C ILE A 119 15.16 -15.07 7.56
N ALA A 120 16.43 -15.42 7.33
CA ALA A 120 17.08 -15.25 6.04
C ALA A 120 16.31 -15.97 4.92
N THR A 121 15.91 -17.23 5.13
CA THR A 121 15.12 -18.00 4.16
C THR A 121 13.74 -17.40 3.96
N ASN A 122 13.10 -16.89 5.02
CA ASN A 122 11.80 -16.22 4.94
C ASN A 122 11.86 -14.94 4.09
N LEU A 123 12.92 -14.15 4.24
CA LEU A 123 13.13 -12.96 3.42
C LEU A 123 13.21 -13.34 1.95
N PHE A 124 13.99 -14.37 1.59
CA PHE A 124 14.19 -14.78 0.19
C PHE A 124 13.13 -15.74 -0.37
N LEU A 125 12.06 -16.06 0.36
CA LEU A 125 11.08 -17.04 -0.07
C LEU A 125 10.41 -16.64 -1.40
N GLY A 126 10.54 -17.50 -2.42
CA GLY A 126 10.09 -17.26 -3.79
C GLY A 126 11.01 -16.37 -4.65
N ARG A 127 12.17 -15.98 -4.11
CA ARG A 127 13.25 -15.23 -4.79
C ARG A 127 14.62 -15.74 -4.36
N GLU A 128 14.73 -17.05 -4.19
CA GLU A 128 15.93 -17.66 -3.60
C GLU A 128 17.16 -17.49 -4.50
N ILE A 129 18.28 -17.11 -3.90
CA ILE A 129 19.55 -17.03 -4.62
C ILE A 129 20.04 -18.46 -4.88
N ARG A 130 20.30 -18.77 -6.14
CA ARG A 130 20.88 -20.06 -6.56
C ARG A 130 22.39 -19.94 -6.65
N ARG A 131 23.08 -21.06 -6.39
CA ARG A 131 24.54 -21.14 -6.59
C ARG A 131 24.89 -20.90 -8.07
N GLY A 132 26.11 -20.45 -8.34
CA GLY A 132 26.63 -20.39 -9.70
C GLY A 132 26.80 -21.77 -10.35
N GLY A 133 26.93 -21.79 -11.68
CA GLY A 133 27.32 -22.97 -12.45
C GLY A 133 26.30 -24.12 -12.45
N VAL A 134 26.81 -25.36 -12.52
CA VAL A 134 25.99 -26.58 -12.62
C VAL A 134 25.10 -26.78 -11.39
N LEU A 135 25.59 -26.44 -10.21
CA LEU A 135 24.83 -26.51 -8.95
C LEU A 135 23.58 -25.61 -9.00
N GLY A 136 23.67 -24.42 -9.57
CA GLY A 136 22.52 -23.54 -9.79
C GLY A 136 21.49 -24.10 -10.76
N LYS A 137 21.96 -24.74 -11.84
CA LYS A 137 21.08 -25.43 -12.80
C LYS A 137 20.32 -26.58 -12.17
N MET A 138 20.93 -27.25 -11.19
CA MET A 138 20.30 -28.26 -10.34
C MET A 138 19.49 -27.67 -9.16
N ARG A 139 19.23 -26.35 -9.16
CA ARG A 139 18.43 -25.63 -8.15
C ARG A 139 19.00 -25.65 -6.73
N PHE A 140 20.32 -25.82 -6.57
CA PHE A 140 20.95 -25.65 -5.25
C PHE A 140 20.99 -24.17 -4.84
N LEU A 141 20.55 -23.89 -3.61
CA LEU A 141 20.48 -22.54 -3.07
C LEU A 141 21.83 -22.09 -2.50
N ASP A 142 22.12 -20.79 -2.65
CA ASP A 142 23.24 -20.13 -1.99
C ASP A 142 22.81 -19.55 -0.64
N LYS A 143 22.72 -20.42 0.36
CA LYS A 143 22.34 -20.03 1.73
C LYS A 143 23.31 -19.03 2.36
N LYS A 144 24.57 -18.99 1.93
CA LYS A 144 25.54 -18.03 2.45
C LYS A 144 25.25 -16.64 1.91
N ALA A 145 25.12 -16.52 0.58
CA ALA A 145 24.76 -15.26 -0.06
C ALA A 145 23.44 -14.69 0.48
N MET A 146 22.40 -15.54 0.62
CA MET A 146 21.11 -15.10 1.19
C MET A 146 21.25 -14.59 2.63
N ARG A 147 22.11 -15.18 3.46
CA ARG A 147 22.32 -14.72 4.84
C ARG A 147 23.09 -13.41 4.90
N ASP A 148 24.15 -13.30 4.10
CA ASP A 148 24.98 -12.10 4.05
C ASP A 148 24.13 -10.90 3.55
N GLU A 149 23.31 -11.11 2.51
CA GLU A 149 22.42 -10.08 1.98
C GLU A 149 21.25 -9.78 2.94
N ALA A 150 20.63 -10.80 3.56
CA ALA A 150 19.59 -10.60 4.56
C ALA A 150 20.09 -9.71 5.72
N LYS A 151 21.30 -9.99 6.23
CA LYS A 151 21.89 -9.20 7.31
C LYS A 151 22.09 -7.74 6.89
N ALA A 152 22.72 -7.51 5.73
CA ALA A 152 22.95 -6.15 5.23
C ALA A 152 21.64 -5.36 5.04
N GLN A 153 20.59 -6.02 4.56
CA GLN A 153 19.29 -5.39 4.32
C GLN A 153 18.58 -5.04 5.63
N LEU A 154 18.53 -5.98 6.59
CA LEU A 154 17.96 -5.75 7.92
C LEU A 154 18.69 -4.64 8.68
N ASP A 155 20.03 -4.64 8.63
CA ASP A 155 20.88 -3.61 9.24
C ASP A 155 20.59 -2.23 8.62
N SER A 156 20.50 -2.16 7.28
CA SER A 156 20.16 -0.90 6.60
C SER A 156 18.79 -0.38 7.06
N LEU A 157 17.82 -1.27 7.22
CA LEU A 157 16.44 -0.94 7.61
C LEU A 157 16.31 -0.67 9.12
N GLY A 158 17.42 -0.71 9.87
CA GLY A 158 17.46 -0.42 11.31
C GLY A 158 16.70 -1.46 12.14
N ILE A 159 16.56 -2.69 11.66
CA ILE A 159 15.85 -3.76 12.37
C ILE A 159 16.82 -4.45 13.33
N ALA A 160 17.23 -3.71 14.37
CA ALA A 160 18.15 -4.20 15.40
C ALA A 160 17.50 -5.21 16.36
N THR A 161 16.17 -5.36 16.30
CA THR A 161 15.40 -6.31 17.14
C THR A 161 15.60 -7.76 16.74
N VAL A 162 16.19 -8.03 15.57
CA VAL A 162 16.50 -9.36 15.06
C VAL A 162 18.01 -9.53 15.07
N GLN A 163 18.54 -10.13 16.13
CA GLN A 163 20.00 -10.28 16.31
C GLN A 163 20.56 -11.50 15.58
N ASP A 164 19.77 -12.58 15.50
CA ASP A 164 20.16 -13.82 14.83
C ASP A 164 19.18 -14.15 13.71
N ILE A 165 19.64 -14.05 12.46
CA ILE A 165 18.84 -14.32 11.25
C ILE A 165 18.69 -15.82 10.94
N THR A 166 19.32 -16.69 11.73
CA THR A 166 19.28 -18.15 11.59
C THR A 166 18.20 -18.81 12.45
N VAL A 167 17.56 -18.04 13.33
CA VAL A 167 16.45 -18.55 14.16
C VAL A 167 15.18 -18.74 13.32
N PRO A 168 14.39 -19.80 13.57
CA PRO A 168 13.06 -19.95 12.99
C PRO A 168 12.13 -18.78 13.32
N VAL A 169 11.29 -18.38 12.36
CA VAL A 169 10.35 -17.26 12.52
C VAL A 169 9.28 -17.51 13.58
N GLU A 170 8.94 -18.77 13.87
CA GLU A 170 8.01 -19.11 14.96
C GLU A 170 8.49 -18.69 16.35
N ASN A 171 9.81 -18.60 16.56
CA ASN A 171 10.42 -18.20 17.83
C ASN A 171 10.43 -16.68 18.05
N LEU A 172 9.99 -15.90 17.07
CA LEU A 172 9.93 -14.44 17.15
C LEU A 172 8.66 -13.97 17.87
N SER A 173 8.71 -12.76 18.45
CA SER A 173 7.50 -12.07 18.90
C SER A 173 6.61 -11.67 17.71
N GLY A 174 5.34 -11.34 17.98
CA GLY A 174 4.43 -10.84 16.93
C GLY A 174 5.00 -9.64 16.17
N GLY A 175 5.52 -8.65 16.90
CA GLY A 175 6.16 -7.46 16.31
C GLY A 175 7.43 -7.77 15.53
N GLN A 176 8.25 -8.73 15.98
CA GLN A 176 9.43 -9.17 15.23
C GLN A 176 9.03 -9.88 13.92
N ARG A 177 8.01 -10.75 13.95
CA ARG A 177 7.48 -11.38 12.73
C ARG A 177 6.96 -10.34 11.73
N GLN A 178 6.27 -9.33 12.24
CA GLN A 178 5.79 -8.21 11.43
C GLN A 178 6.95 -7.45 10.80
N ALA A 179 7.98 -7.10 11.58
CA ALA A 179 9.16 -6.41 11.10
C ALA A 179 9.85 -7.20 9.97
N VAL A 180 9.97 -8.53 10.11
CA VAL A 180 10.50 -9.41 9.04
C VAL A 180 9.64 -9.37 7.78
N ALA A 181 8.31 -9.39 7.91
CA ALA A 181 7.40 -9.33 6.76
C ALA A 181 7.47 -7.97 6.02
N VAL A 182 7.51 -6.87 6.77
CA VAL A 182 7.69 -5.51 6.23
C VAL A 182 9.07 -5.36 5.60
N ALA A 183 10.12 -5.86 6.25
CA ALA A 183 11.48 -5.84 5.71
C ALA A 183 11.60 -6.57 4.38
N ARG A 184 10.97 -7.75 4.27
CA ARG A 184 10.92 -8.50 3.01
C ARG A 184 10.28 -7.68 1.89
N ALA A 185 9.17 -7.02 2.18
CA ALA A 185 8.49 -6.18 1.21
C ALA A 185 9.35 -4.96 0.82
N ALA A 186 10.02 -4.33 1.78
CA ALA A 186 10.95 -3.22 1.52
C ALA A 186 12.17 -3.64 0.69
N MET A 187 12.70 -4.83 0.95
CA MET A 187 13.90 -5.35 0.28
C MET A 187 13.68 -5.61 -1.21
N PHE A 188 12.48 -6.02 -1.61
CA PHE A 188 12.14 -6.35 -2.99
C PHE A 188 11.21 -5.35 -3.68
N GLY A 189 10.64 -4.42 -2.92
CA GLY A 189 9.82 -3.34 -3.47
C GLY A 189 10.69 -2.35 -4.21
N THR A 190 10.52 -2.27 -5.53
CA THR A 190 11.24 -1.30 -6.38
C THR A 190 10.35 -0.18 -6.89
N LYS A 191 9.02 -0.31 -6.78
CA LYS A 191 8.05 0.70 -7.20
C LYS A 191 7.21 1.20 -6.04
N LEU A 192 6.64 0.30 -5.24
CA LEU A 192 5.91 0.66 -4.02
C LEU A 192 5.73 -0.55 -3.10
N VAL A 193 5.41 -0.27 -1.84
CA VAL A 193 5.04 -1.28 -0.83
C VAL A 193 3.63 -0.99 -0.32
N ILE A 194 2.82 -2.03 -0.19
CA ILE A 194 1.49 -1.96 0.42
C ILE A 194 1.50 -2.74 1.71
N LEU A 195 1.03 -2.13 2.80
CA LEU A 195 0.95 -2.72 4.12
C LEU A 195 -0.50 -2.70 4.60
N ASP A 196 -1.11 -3.88 4.73
CA ASP A 196 -2.51 -4.06 5.15
C ASP A 196 -2.57 -4.39 6.64
N GLU A 197 -2.99 -3.42 7.45
CA GLU A 197 -3.10 -3.50 8.91
C GLU A 197 -1.81 -4.01 9.59
N PRO A 198 -0.63 -3.41 9.30
CA PRO A 198 0.64 -3.96 9.74
C PRO A 198 0.87 -3.84 11.25
N THR A 199 0.09 -3.04 11.97
CA THR A 199 0.22 -2.84 13.41
C THR A 199 -0.88 -3.55 14.20
N ALA A 200 -1.75 -4.30 13.52
CA ALA A 200 -2.84 -5.01 14.17
C ALA A 200 -2.31 -6.00 15.23
N ALA A 201 -2.92 -5.95 16.42
CA ALA A 201 -2.58 -6.79 17.57
C ALA A 201 -1.13 -6.66 18.09
N LEU A 202 -0.45 -5.54 17.80
CA LEU A 202 0.84 -5.20 18.38
C LEU A 202 0.71 -4.30 19.62
N GLY A 203 1.66 -4.41 20.54
CA GLY A 203 1.80 -3.47 21.65
C GLY A 203 2.39 -2.13 21.18
N VAL A 204 2.28 -1.10 22.02
CA VAL A 204 2.70 0.28 21.70
C VAL A 204 4.15 0.34 21.21
N LYS A 205 5.07 -0.38 21.87
CA LYS A 205 6.48 -0.40 21.50
C LYS A 205 6.72 -1.06 20.15
N GLU A 206 6.06 -2.19 19.89
CA GLU A 206 6.15 -2.90 18.62
C GLU A 206 5.55 -2.08 17.47
N THR A 207 4.41 -1.42 17.71
CA THR A 207 3.78 -0.49 16.76
C THR A 207 4.76 0.62 16.37
N ALA A 208 5.36 1.31 17.34
CA ALA A 208 6.33 2.36 17.08
C ALA A 208 7.51 1.88 16.20
N ASN A 209 8.04 0.68 16.47
CA ASN A 209 9.13 0.12 15.67
C ASN A 209 8.73 -0.14 14.20
N VAL A 210 7.48 -0.59 13.96
CA VAL A 210 6.95 -0.81 12.61
C VAL A 210 6.72 0.53 11.89
N LEU A 211 6.17 1.53 12.58
CA LEU A 211 5.98 2.87 12.01
C LEU A 211 7.31 3.53 11.66
N ASP A 212 8.33 3.41 12.51
CA ASP A 212 9.68 3.88 12.24
C ASP A 212 10.31 3.18 11.02
N LEU A 213 10.06 1.88 10.85
CA LEU A 213 10.48 1.15 9.66
C LEU A 213 9.79 1.69 8.40
N ILE A 214 8.47 1.96 8.47
CA ILE A 214 7.72 2.58 7.36
C ILE A 214 8.30 3.95 6.98
N LYS A 215 8.58 4.80 7.98
CA LYS A 215 9.24 6.11 7.76
C LYS A 215 10.58 5.95 7.06
N ARG A 216 11.41 4.99 7.48
CA ARG A 216 12.71 4.72 6.83
C ARG A 216 12.58 4.19 5.40
N ILE A 217 11.55 3.40 5.11
CA ILE A 217 11.27 2.93 3.74
C ILE A 217 10.91 4.11 2.85
N SER A 218 9.97 4.95 3.31
CA SER A 218 9.54 6.14 2.58
C SER A 218 10.68 7.14 2.35
N ALA A 219 11.51 7.39 3.37
CA ALA A 219 12.66 8.29 3.31
C ALA A 219 13.73 7.88 2.28
N ARG A 220 13.73 6.62 1.81
CA ARG A 220 14.58 6.14 0.70
C ARG A 220 13.97 6.38 -0.67
N GLY A 221 12.79 7.01 -0.73
CA GLY A 221 12.05 7.31 -1.95
C GLY A 221 11.07 6.22 -2.39
N LEU A 222 10.90 5.13 -1.60
CA LEU A 222 9.94 4.07 -1.93
C LEU A 222 8.55 4.42 -1.38
N PRO A 223 7.55 4.69 -2.23
CA PRO A 223 6.18 4.98 -1.79
C PRO A 223 5.58 3.84 -0.99
N VAL A 224 4.77 4.19 0.01
CA VAL A 224 4.08 3.22 0.87
C VAL A 224 2.58 3.51 0.89
N ILE A 225 1.77 2.47 0.66
CA ILE A 225 0.35 2.49 0.99
C ILE A 225 0.17 1.79 2.34
N LEU A 226 -0.38 2.51 3.32
CA LEU A 226 -0.66 1.97 4.65
C LEU A 226 -2.17 1.89 4.86
N ILE A 227 -2.72 0.69 5.02
CA ILE A 227 -4.12 0.50 5.38
C ILE A 227 -4.15 0.29 6.89
N SER A 228 -4.88 1.16 7.60
CA SER A 228 -5.11 0.98 9.03
C SER A 228 -6.41 1.63 9.48
N HIS A 229 -6.88 1.23 10.66
CA HIS A 229 -7.89 1.92 11.44
C HIS A 229 -7.33 2.53 12.73
N ASP A 230 -6.02 2.39 12.99
CA ASP A 230 -5.32 2.99 14.12
C ASP A 230 -4.96 4.44 13.80
N MET A 231 -5.84 5.37 14.19
CA MET A 231 -5.70 6.79 13.87
C MET A 231 -4.42 7.44 14.42
N PRO A 232 -4.00 7.17 15.67
CA PRO A 232 -2.67 7.56 16.15
C PRO A 232 -1.53 7.16 15.23
N ALA A 233 -1.49 5.87 14.83
CA ALA A 233 -0.45 5.37 13.94
C ALA A 233 -0.47 6.04 12.56
N ILE A 234 -1.67 6.27 12.01
CA ILE A 234 -1.85 6.95 10.72
C ILE A 234 -1.32 8.37 10.76
N PHE A 235 -1.74 9.18 11.74
CA PHE A 235 -1.32 10.57 11.87
C PHE A 235 0.16 10.73 12.18
N GLU A 236 0.78 9.71 12.76
CA GLU A 236 2.22 9.70 13.02
C GLU A 236 3.07 9.55 11.75
N VAL A 237 2.57 8.86 10.72
CA VAL A 237 3.39 8.42 9.57
C VAL A 237 2.89 8.86 8.21
N ALA A 238 1.61 9.15 8.05
CA ALA A 238 1.01 9.44 6.76
C ALA A 238 1.35 10.87 6.29
N ASP A 239 1.69 10.99 5.01
CA ASP A 239 1.78 12.28 4.33
C ASP A 239 0.39 12.73 3.85
N ARG A 240 -0.45 11.78 3.43
CA ARG A 240 -1.83 12.00 2.98
C ARG A 240 -2.73 10.87 3.48
N ILE A 241 -3.99 11.20 3.75
CA ILE A 241 -5.01 10.24 4.17
C ILE A 241 -6.11 10.16 3.10
N HIS A 242 -6.19 9.02 2.44
CA HIS A 242 -7.29 8.63 1.57
C HIS A 242 -8.44 8.09 2.42
N VAL A 243 -9.55 8.81 2.47
CA VAL A 243 -10.74 8.40 3.22
C VAL A 243 -11.70 7.64 2.31
N HIS A 244 -12.01 6.40 2.69
CA HIS A 244 -12.85 5.48 1.94
C HIS A 244 -14.14 5.19 2.74
N ARG A 245 -15.31 5.34 2.09
CA ARG A 245 -16.62 5.12 2.72
C ARG A 245 -17.58 4.50 1.72
N LEU A 246 -18.29 3.44 2.14
CA LEU A 246 -19.30 2.74 1.32
C LEU A 246 -18.82 2.38 -0.11
N GLY A 247 -17.55 2.00 -0.24
CA GLY A 247 -16.92 1.61 -1.51
C GLY A 247 -16.42 2.77 -2.38
N ARG A 248 -16.51 4.03 -1.93
CA ARG A 248 -16.05 5.21 -2.67
C ARG A 248 -14.92 5.92 -1.93
N ARG A 249 -14.01 6.56 -2.67
CA ARG A 249 -13.16 7.63 -2.13
C ARG A 249 -14.05 8.83 -1.84
N VAL A 250 -14.17 9.21 -0.57
CA VAL A 250 -14.91 10.44 -0.19
C VAL A 250 -14.01 11.66 -0.19
N GLY A 251 -12.69 11.48 -0.10
CA GLY A 251 -11.73 12.56 -0.22
C GLY A 251 -10.32 12.15 0.16
N VAL A 252 -9.37 13.07 -0.03
CA VAL A 252 -7.99 12.96 0.46
C VAL A 252 -7.70 14.19 1.32
N VAL A 253 -7.15 13.98 2.51
CA VAL A 253 -6.88 15.04 3.48
C VAL A 253 -5.42 15.02 3.91
N ASP A 254 -4.89 16.18 4.30
CA ASP A 254 -3.55 16.29 4.90
C ASP A 254 -3.67 16.17 6.43
N PRO A 255 -3.04 15.15 7.06
CA PRO A 255 -3.07 14.98 8.51
C PRO A 255 -2.47 16.15 9.30
N LYS A 256 -1.74 17.08 8.67
CA LYS A 256 -1.22 18.31 9.29
C LYS A 256 -2.25 19.44 9.33
N GLU A 257 -3.31 19.35 8.53
CA GLU A 257 -4.36 20.39 8.42
C GLU A 257 -5.65 20.01 9.14
N ILE A 258 -5.83 18.75 9.51
CA ILE A 258 -7.03 18.25 10.19
C ILE A 258 -6.69 17.55 11.51
N THR A 259 -7.69 17.34 12.36
CA THR A 259 -7.53 16.53 13.57
C THR A 259 -7.90 15.07 13.32
N MET A 260 -7.47 14.17 14.22
CA MET A 260 -7.94 12.77 14.22
C MET A 260 -9.47 12.67 14.32
N SER A 261 -10.09 13.57 15.08
CA SER A 261 -11.55 13.62 15.23
C SER A 261 -12.24 13.93 13.90
N ASP A 262 -11.70 14.89 13.13
CA ASP A 262 -12.21 15.22 11.79
C ASP A 262 -12.11 14.02 10.85
N ALA A 263 -10.97 13.33 10.85
CA ALA A 263 -10.78 12.13 10.03
C ALA A 263 -11.81 11.04 10.37
N VAL A 264 -12.09 10.82 11.67
CA VAL A 264 -13.14 9.89 12.11
C VAL A 264 -14.53 10.37 11.67
N ALA A 265 -14.82 11.66 11.78
CA ALA A 265 -16.08 12.24 11.34
C ALA A 265 -16.29 12.10 9.82
N PHE A 266 -15.23 12.20 9.01
CA PHE A 266 -15.30 11.92 7.58
C PHE A 266 -15.57 10.44 7.28
N ILE A 267 -14.93 9.52 8.03
CA ILE A 267 -15.13 8.07 7.90
C ILE A 267 -16.60 7.69 8.20
N THR A 268 -17.18 8.26 9.26
CA THR A 268 -18.57 7.98 9.68
C THR A 268 -19.60 8.76 8.86
N GLY A 269 -19.20 9.89 8.26
CA GLY A 269 -20.09 10.81 7.57
C GLY A 269 -20.81 11.80 8.46
N ALA A 270 -20.28 12.04 9.67
CA ALA A 270 -20.67 13.17 10.50
C ALA A 270 -20.19 14.51 9.90
N LEU A 271 -19.10 14.50 9.13
CA LEU A 271 -18.62 15.64 8.36
C LEU A 271 -18.45 15.26 6.88
N GLU A 272 -18.57 16.27 6.01
CA GLU A 272 -18.22 16.16 4.59
C GLU A 272 -16.80 16.68 4.34
N ILE A 273 -16.04 16.00 3.49
CA ILE A 273 -14.72 16.49 3.08
C ILE A 273 -14.96 17.61 2.05
N PRO A 274 -14.43 18.83 2.28
CA PRO A 274 -14.53 19.90 1.30
C PRO A 274 -13.92 19.48 -0.04
N GLN A 275 -14.58 19.80 -1.15
CA GLN A 275 -14.02 19.48 -2.48
C GLN A 275 -12.77 20.32 -2.76
N GLU A 276 -11.83 19.77 -3.54
CA GLU A 276 -10.61 20.47 -3.98
C GLU A 276 -10.97 21.85 -4.57
N GLY A 277 -10.56 22.91 -3.86
CA GLY A 277 -10.89 24.31 -4.19
C GLY A 277 -11.64 25.08 -3.09
N GLN A 278 -12.19 24.42 -2.07
CA GLN A 278 -12.92 25.07 -0.95
C GLN A 278 -12.11 25.16 0.36
N VAL A 279 -10.91 24.56 0.38
CA VAL A 279 -10.12 24.28 1.60
C VAL A 279 -9.66 25.56 2.33
N ALA A 280 -9.56 26.69 1.64
CA ALA A 280 -8.99 27.92 2.22
C ALA A 280 -9.89 28.68 3.20
N GLN A 281 -11.21 28.42 3.25
CA GLN A 281 -12.13 29.26 4.04
C GLN A 281 -12.81 28.55 5.23
N HIS A 282 -12.97 27.23 5.20
CA HIS A 282 -13.85 26.57 6.18
C HIS A 282 -13.18 26.24 7.52
N TYR A 283 -11.86 26.06 7.56
CA TYR A 283 -11.15 25.69 8.80
C TYR A 283 -10.77 26.89 9.69
N HIS A 284 -10.71 28.11 9.15
CA HIS A 284 -10.42 29.31 9.96
C HIS A 284 -11.60 29.76 10.83
N GLU A 285 -12.83 29.32 10.53
CA GLU A 285 -14.02 29.66 11.33
C GLU A 285 -14.25 28.69 12.49
N HIS A 286 -14.01 27.38 12.31
CA HIS A 286 -14.20 26.40 13.37
C HIS A 286 -13.23 26.55 14.55
N THR A 287 -11.96 26.90 14.30
CA THR A 287 -10.97 27.08 15.38
C THR A 287 -11.19 28.36 16.20
N LYS A 288 -11.91 29.36 15.68
CA LYS A 288 -12.25 30.58 16.44
C LYS A 288 -13.49 30.41 17.33
N GLY A 289 -14.36 29.43 17.05
CA GLY A 289 -15.58 29.19 17.83
C GLY A 289 -15.35 28.54 19.19
N GLU A 290 -14.30 27.72 19.34
CA GLU A 290 -14.04 26.97 20.58
C GLU A 290 -13.14 27.71 21.59
N ILE A 291 -12.56 28.86 21.23
CA ILE A 291 -11.77 29.72 22.15
C ILE A 291 -12.63 30.90 22.66
N SER A 292 -13.91 30.97 22.29
CA SER A 292 -14.85 31.98 22.76
C SER A 292 -16.15 31.33 23.24
N ASN A 293 -16.04 30.52 24.30
CA ASN A 293 -17.11 30.28 25.27
C ASN A 293 -16.56 29.74 26.58
#